data_AF-A0A3N5Z4C2-F1
#
_entry.id   AF-A0A3N5Z4C2-F1
#
_cell.length_a   1.000
_cell.length_b   1.000
_cell.length_c   1.000
_cell.angle_alpha   90.00
_cell.angle_beta   90.00
_cell.angle_gamma   90.00
#
_symmetry.space_group_name_H-M   'P 1'
#
loop_
_entity.id
_entity.type
_entity.pdbx_description
1 polymer ?
#
loop_
_entity_poly.entity_id
_entity_poly.type
_entity_poly.pdbx_seq_one_letter_code
_entity_poly.pdbx_strand_id
1 'polypeptide(L)' 'MGKIKIDNNAFIYPMPMALVGSVVDGKANFMAVGWITRVNFKPPMIA' A
#
# COMPACT_ATOMS: atom_id res chain seq x y z
N MET A 1 -9.10 28.69 13.72
CA MET A 1 -8.42 28.47 12.43
C MET A 1 -9.38 27.71 11.52
N GLY A 2 -9.59 28.15 10.29
CA GLY A 2 -10.48 27.47 9.34
C GLY A 2 -9.82 26.25 8.71
N LYS A 3 -10.60 25.39 8.04
CA LYS A 3 -10.04 24.35 7.17
C LYS A 3 -9.29 25.01 6.02
N ILE A 4 -8.10 24.49 5.72
CA ILE A 4 -7.29 24.92 4.57
C ILE A 4 -7.43 23.84 3.51
N LYS A 5 -7.73 24.26 2.28
CA LYS A 5 -7.73 23.34 1.13
C LYS A 5 -6.28 22.91 0.85
N ILE A 6 -6.04 21.61 0.84
CA ILE A 6 -4.78 21.00 0.42
C ILE A 6 -4.89 20.45 -1.01
N ASP A 7 -3.79 19.95 -1.55
CA ASP A 7 -3.78 19.25 -2.82
C ASP A 7 -4.68 17.99 -2.79
N ASN A 8 -5.24 17.62 -3.94
CA ASN A 8 -6.07 16.42 -4.06
C ASN A 8 -5.23 15.12 -4.04
N ASN A 9 -3.92 15.20 -4.30
CA ASN A 9 -2.98 14.10 -4.30
C ASN A 9 -2.38 13.88 -2.90
N ALA A 10 -3.24 13.74 -1.89
CA ALA A 10 -2.84 13.47 -0.52
C ALA A 10 -2.64 11.96 -0.30
N PHE A 11 -1.57 11.60 0.41
CA PHE A 11 -1.26 10.22 0.80
C PHE A 11 -1.52 10.00 2.30
N ILE A 12 -1.49 8.74 2.75
CA ILE A 12 -1.67 8.39 4.17
C ILE A 12 -0.40 8.73 4.97
N TYR A 13 -0.55 9.24 6.19
CA TYR A 13 0.56 9.57 7.09
C TYR A 13 0.52 8.71 8.36
N PRO A 14 1.52 7.84 8.61
CA PRO A 14 2.54 7.38 7.66
C PRO A 14 1.95 6.39 6.64
N MET A 15 2.61 6.24 5.48
CA MET A 15 2.36 5.08 4.62
C MET A 15 3.07 3.85 5.21
N PRO A 16 2.42 2.67 5.21
CA PRO A 16 3.13 1.42 5.47
C PRO A 16 4.22 1.20 4.42
N MET A 17 5.17 0.32 4.70
CA MET A 17 6.22 -0.06 3.74
C MET A 17 6.41 -1.57 3.76
N ALA A 18 6.20 -2.22 2.62
CA ALA A 18 6.44 -3.64 2.42
C ALA A 18 7.22 -3.90 1.12
N LEU A 19 7.96 -5.01 1.08
CA LEU A 19 8.47 -5.57 -0.16
C LEU A 19 7.48 -6.64 -0.64
N VAL A 20 6.75 -6.34 -1.71
CA VAL A 20 5.89 -7.33 -2.37
C VAL A 20 6.75 -8.12 -3.35
N GLY A 21 6.78 -9.44 -3.15
CA GLY A 21 7.52 -10.37 -3.98
C GLY A 21 6.62 -11.16 -4.93
N SER A 22 7.13 -11.46 -6.13
CA SER A 22 6.51 -12.40 -7.07
C SER A 22 7.58 -13.17 -7.84
N VAL A 23 7.18 -14.28 -8.47
CA VAL A 23 8.04 -14.98 -9.44
C VAL A 23 7.57 -14.60 -10.84
N VAL A 24 8.43 -13.93 -11.60
CA VAL A 24 8.18 -13.52 -12.99
C VAL A 24 9.19 -14.24 -13.87
N ASP A 25 8.71 -15.02 -14.84
CA ASP A 25 9.54 -15.82 -15.76
C ASP A 25 10.56 -16.72 -15.04
N GLY A 26 10.14 -17.35 -13.95
CA GLY A 26 11.00 -18.22 -13.13
C GLY A 26 12.03 -17.48 -12.26
N LYS A 27 11.97 -16.14 -12.20
CA LYS A 27 12.88 -15.30 -11.43
C LYS A 27 12.16 -14.57 -10.31
N ALA A 28 12.77 -14.52 -9.13
CA ALA A 28 12.24 -13.72 -8.02
C ALA A 28 12.31 -12.22 -8.35
N ASN A 29 11.24 -11.50 -8.09
CA ASN A 29 11.12 -10.06 -8.28
C ASN A 29 10.50 -9.43 -7.04
N PHE A 30 10.93 -8.21 -6.70
CA PHE A 30 10.46 -7.47 -5.52
C PHE A 30 10.18 -6.02 -5.84
N MET A 31 9.15 -5.45 -5.23
CA MET A 31 8.76 -4.05 -5.37
C MET A 31 8.46 -3.44 -4.00
N ALA A 32 8.90 -2.20 -3.77
CA ALA A 32 8.48 -1.42 -2.62
C ALA A 32 7.02 -0.97 -2.80
N VAL A 33 6.14 -1.35 -1.87
CA VAL A 33 4.72 -1.02 -1.90
C VAL A 33 4.33 -0.28 -0.63
N GLY A 34 3.79 0.93 -0.81
CA GLY A 34 3.24 1.75 0.27
C GLY A 34 1.70 1.71 0.36
N TRP A 35 1.03 1.22 -0.67
CA TRP A 35 -0.43 1.04 -0.68
C TRP A 35 -0.73 -0.41 -0.35
N ILE A 36 -0.83 -0.70 0.95
CA ILE A 36 -1.14 -2.04 1.44
C ILE A 36 -2.00 -1.94 2.70
N THR A 37 -3.09 -2.72 2.75
CA THR A 37 -3.99 -2.76 3.89
C THR A 37 -4.72 -4.10 4.01
N ARG A 38 -5.19 -4.45 5.21
CA ARG A 38 -6.12 -5.57 5.39
C ARG A 38 -7.46 -5.20 4.77
N VAL A 39 -8.00 -6.08 3.92
CA VAL A 39 -9.32 -5.88 3.28
C VAL A 39 -10.39 -6.86 3.75
N ASN A 40 -10.02 -7.97 4.37
CA ASN A 40 -10.99 -8.89 4.96
C ASN A 40 -10.43 -9.62 6.19
N PHE A 41 -11.31 -9.97 7.12
CA PHE A 41 -10.98 -10.75 8.31
C PHE A 41 -11.14 -12.25 8.08
N LYS A 42 -12.21 -12.68 7.38
CA LYS A 42 -12.50 -14.10 7.14
C LYS A 42 -13.12 -14.31 5.73
N PRO A 43 -12.41 -14.96 4.80
CA PRO A 43 -10.98 -15.33 4.90
C PRO A 43 -10.09 -14.09 5.04
N PRO A 44 -8.94 -14.18 5.74
CA PRO A 44 -8.03 -13.05 5.89
C PRO A 44 -7.44 -12.66 4.53
N MET A 45 -7.54 -11.37 4.15
CA MET A 45 -7.07 -10.85 2.87
C MET A 45 -6.37 -9.49 3.02
N ILE A 46 -5.44 -9.20 2.11
CA ILE A 46 -4.67 -7.95 1.99
C ILE A 46 -4.79 -7.46 0.54
N ALA A 47 -4.84 -6.15 0.34
CA ALA A 47 -4.74 -5.49 -0.96
C ALA A 47 -3.85 -4.25 -0.88
#